data_AF-A0A1G4JG47-F1
#
_entry.id   AF-A0A1G4JG47-F1
#
_cell.length_a   1.000
_cell.length_b   1.000
_cell.length_c   1.000
_cell.angle_alpha   90.00
_cell.angle_beta   90.00
_cell.angle_gamma   90.00
#
_symmetry.space_group_name_H-M   'P 1'
#
loop_
_entity.id
_entity.type
_entity.pdbx_description
1 polymer ?
#
loop_
_entity_poly.entity_id
_entity_poly.type
_entity_poly.pdbx_seq_one_letter_code
_entity_poly.pdbx_strand_id
1 'polypeptide(L)'
;MPSNTPDENKLAQEHSPLYKWNSCGPLLNPPQHLSRRQIRKIHIYDFDNTLFKSPAPNPNLLSSFLSNLLTDPQRFSNGGWWSEPRFLLELINEWIEARNGKLSDTERDAIDGMYWNEDVVKLTRLSQQSPDTLSILMTGRKESLFVKALMRVLDEPVFGEKRLQFHGVFLKKSGYDTTMLYKTSCLTDVLMHYSCCEEITIYDDRVRQLRGFRQFLSEFVEAICPSLQYTLIHVPGLVKYLRPAEERSIISSIFKEHNDAVTDAIFQLPSAANPRTFYMGKMYLKEKRLSAAYIITTQSRQKLVGFVAKKLAHSINLDETHISARYIMCTQHGTITSRKIATMILMGSQEEPSDETVNKYMHCMNSGTENSRIQLRVTSLGVAPNGHCVCDVRPEFETRFIYTEFSALRISLTAPNNETIDTGPELYNDELYAWEAVENDKLIIDADFGYRFVLTGVMAKKTKKLRKIRN
;
A
#
# COMPACT_ATOMS: atom_id res chain seq x y z
N MET A 1 14.54 -15.70 35.31
CA MET A 1 14.77 -14.88 36.51
C MET A 1 15.88 -13.91 36.17
N PRO A 2 15.66 -12.60 35.99
CA PRO A 2 16.76 -11.72 35.65
C PRO A 2 17.51 -11.32 36.92
N SER A 3 18.83 -11.54 36.88
CA SER A 3 19.82 -11.04 37.83
C SER A 3 19.97 -9.53 37.65
N ASN A 4 19.09 -8.73 38.24
CA ASN A 4 19.19 -7.27 38.17
C ASN A 4 20.38 -6.80 39.01
N THR A 5 21.37 -6.21 38.36
CA THR A 5 22.48 -5.53 39.03
C THR A 5 22.03 -4.17 39.58
N PRO A 6 22.66 -3.62 40.64
CA PRO A 6 22.29 -2.33 41.23
C PRO A 6 22.26 -1.16 40.23
N ASP A 7 23.14 -1.20 39.21
CA ASP A 7 23.26 -0.14 38.20
C ASP A 7 22.10 -0.14 37.19
N GLU A 8 21.55 -1.30 36.82
CA GLU A 8 20.38 -1.40 35.94
C GLU A 8 19.13 -0.80 36.60
N ASN A 9 18.94 -1.01 37.90
CA ASN A 9 17.82 -0.42 38.64
C ASN A 9 17.93 1.11 38.73
N LYS A 10 19.16 1.64 38.85
CA LYS A 10 19.40 3.09 38.87
C LYS A 10 19.13 3.72 37.51
N LEU A 11 19.60 3.09 36.43
CA LEU A 11 19.35 3.54 35.06
C LEU A 11 17.85 3.49 34.71
N ALA A 12 17.15 2.45 35.16
CA ALA A 12 15.71 2.32 35.01
C ALA A 12 14.93 3.40 35.74
N GLN A 13 15.39 3.86 36.91
CA GLN A 13 14.79 5.00 37.60
C GLN A 13 15.11 6.31 36.87
N GLU A 14 16.36 6.49 36.44
CA GLU A 14 16.83 7.70 35.76
C GLU A 14 16.07 7.96 34.45
N HIS A 15 15.70 6.89 33.74
CA HIS A 15 14.97 6.96 32.47
C HIS A 15 13.63 6.22 32.50
N SER A 16 12.93 6.26 33.64
CA SER A 16 11.73 5.44 33.87
C SER A 16 10.63 5.51 32.81
N PRO A 17 10.33 6.66 32.14
CA PRO A 17 9.37 6.66 31.04
C PRO A 17 9.77 5.76 29.87
N LEU A 18 11.08 5.66 29.56
CA LEU A 18 11.55 4.78 28.49
C LEU A 18 11.24 3.33 28.82
N TYR A 19 11.53 2.88 30.04
CA TYR A 19 11.23 1.50 30.47
C TYR A 19 9.73 1.23 30.57
N LYS A 20 8.94 2.20 31.04
CA LYS A 20 7.48 2.10 31.15
C LYS A 20 6.83 1.90 29.78
N TRP A 21 7.23 2.69 28.79
CA TRP A 21 6.55 2.77 27.50
C TRP A 21 7.18 1.91 26.40
N ASN A 22 8.43 1.49 26.57
CA ASN A 22 9.09 0.63 25.61
C ASN A 22 8.37 -0.70 25.45
N SER A 23 8.22 -1.11 24.19
CA SER A 23 7.60 -2.35 23.78
C SER A 23 8.63 -3.37 23.28
N CYS A 24 9.79 -2.91 22.82
CA CYS A 24 10.84 -3.75 22.23
C CYS A 24 12.04 -3.85 23.18
N GLY A 25 11.98 -4.75 24.16
CA GLY A 25 13.00 -4.88 25.22
C GLY A 25 14.46 -4.93 24.70
N PRO A 26 14.80 -5.82 23.75
CA PRO A 26 16.15 -5.92 23.20
C PRO A 26 16.64 -4.68 22.40
N LEU A 27 15.72 -3.77 22.03
CA LEU A 27 16.03 -2.55 21.29
C LEU A 27 16.02 -1.30 22.19
N LEU A 28 15.77 -1.46 23.49
CA LEU A 28 15.82 -0.37 24.46
C LEU A 28 17.27 0.11 24.61
N ASN A 29 17.53 1.39 24.31
CA ASN A 29 18.86 1.97 24.40
C ASN A 29 18.83 3.29 25.19
N PRO A 30 18.59 3.24 26.52
CA PRO A 30 18.49 4.45 27.32
C PRO A 30 19.87 5.13 27.42
N PRO A 31 19.92 6.46 27.58
CA PRO A 31 21.19 7.18 27.74
C PRO A 31 21.99 6.65 28.93
N GLN A 32 23.23 6.21 28.72
CA GLN A 32 24.03 5.57 29.79
C GLN A 32 24.74 6.57 30.71
N HIS A 33 25.05 7.76 30.20
CA HIS A 33 25.91 8.75 30.88
C HIS A 33 25.22 10.11 31.09
N LEU A 34 23.94 10.21 30.74
CA LEU A 34 23.16 11.44 30.88
C LEU A 34 22.10 11.23 31.95
N SER A 35 22.07 12.11 32.93
CA SER A 35 20.92 12.24 33.80
C SER A 35 19.73 12.83 33.05
N ARG A 36 18.51 12.59 33.56
CA ARG A 36 17.27 13.18 33.03
C ARG A 36 17.29 14.71 32.98
N ARG A 37 18.12 15.37 33.80
CA ARG A 37 18.29 16.83 33.83
C ARG A 37 19.19 17.36 32.71
N GLN A 38 19.94 16.47 32.06
CA GLN A 38 20.82 16.82 30.95
C GLN A 38 20.15 16.65 29.58
N ILE A 39 18.98 16.01 29.52
CA ILE A 39 18.21 15.90 28.28
C ILE A 39 17.57 17.26 27.97
N ARG A 40 17.94 17.84 26.82
CA ARG A 40 17.46 19.15 26.36
C ARG A 40 16.50 19.04 25.19
N LYS A 41 16.60 17.99 24.39
CA LYS A 41 15.80 17.82 23.18
C LYS A 41 15.13 16.47 23.12
N ILE A 42 13.92 16.41 22.57
CA ILE A 42 13.19 15.16 22.35
C ILE A 42 12.69 15.12 20.91
N HIS A 43 13.10 14.10 20.17
CA HIS A 43 12.64 13.85 18.81
C HIS A 43 11.77 12.59 18.77
N ILE A 44 10.54 12.75 18.28
CA ILE A 44 9.56 11.68 18.14
C ILE A 44 9.34 11.39 16.65
N TYR A 45 9.52 10.14 16.27
CA TYR A 45 9.29 9.68 14.90
C TYR A 45 8.08 8.74 14.87
N ASP A 46 7.08 9.03 14.03
CA ASP A 46 6.07 8.02 13.70
C ASP A 46 6.67 6.93 12.80
N PHE A 47 6.11 5.73 12.86
CA PHE A 47 6.57 4.60 12.05
C PHE A 47 5.89 4.55 10.68
N ASP A 48 4.56 4.51 10.66
CA ASP A 48 3.80 4.15 9.45
C ASP A 48 3.80 5.33 8.46
N ASN A 49 4.30 5.10 7.25
CA ASN A 49 4.43 6.06 6.15
C ASN A 49 5.29 7.30 6.45
N THR A 50 5.81 7.41 7.68
CA THR A 50 6.75 8.46 8.10
C THR A 50 8.18 7.93 7.98
N LEU A 51 8.53 6.92 8.78
CA LEU A 51 9.86 6.30 8.76
C LEU A 51 9.91 5.12 7.78
N PHE A 52 8.93 4.23 7.83
CA PHE A 52 8.81 3.06 6.97
C PHE A 52 7.60 3.21 6.05
N LYS A 53 7.74 2.85 4.77
CA LYS A 53 6.69 2.93 3.74
C LYS A 53 5.69 1.78 3.90
N SER A 54 5.00 1.76 5.04
CA SER A 54 4.05 0.73 5.42
C SER A 54 3.03 0.42 4.31
N PRO A 55 2.56 -0.83 4.21
CA PRO A 55 1.73 -1.23 3.09
C PRO A 55 0.36 -0.56 3.15
N ALA A 56 -0.07 0.04 2.05
CA ALA A 56 -1.42 0.55 1.85
C ALA A 56 -2.26 -0.41 0.99
N PRO A 57 -3.61 -0.37 1.09
CA PRO A 57 -4.48 -1.11 0.20
C PRO A 57 -4.21 -0.73 -1.26
N ASN A 58 -3.98 -1.70 -2.15
CA ASN A 58 -3.57 -1.43 -3.52
C ASN A 58 -4.77 -0.99 -4.38
N PRO A 59 -4.83 0.27 -4.87
CA PRO A 59 -5.96 0.78 -5.62
C PRO A 59 -6.09 0.15 -7.02
N ASN A 60 -5.01 -0.46 -7.53
CA ASN A 60 -5.03 -1.18 -8.80
C ASN A 60 -5.57 -2.61 -8.66
N LEU A 61 -5.60 -3.15 -7.43
CA LEU A 61 -6.12 -4.48 -7.13
C LEU A 61 -7.51 -4.42 -6.50
N LEU A 62 -7.75 -3.46 -5.61
CA LEU A 62 -8.92 -3.41 -4.75
C LEU A 62 -9.91 -2.34 -5.20
N SER A 63 -11.20 -2.65 -5.10
CA SER A 63 -12.24 -1.64 -5.25
C SER A 63 -12.19 -0.65 -4.08
N SER A 64 -12.68 0.58 -4.31
CA SER A 64 -12.82 1.57 -3.23
C SER A 64 -13.69 1.05 -2.08
N PHE A 65 -14.75 0.31 -2.39
CA PHE A 65 -15.61 -0.34 -1.39
C PHE A 65 -14.83 -1.33 -0.51
N LEU A 66 -14.04 -2.22 -1.12
CA LEU A 66 -13.25 -3.20 -0.37
C LEU A 66 -12.14 -2.52 0.43
N SER A 67 -11.49 -1.50 -0.13
CA SER A 67 -10.47 -0.72 0.57
C SER A 67 -11.05 -0.09 1.84
N ASN A 68 -12.18 0.60 1.72
CA ASN A 68 -12.88 1.22 2.87
C ASN A 68 -13.24 0.17 3.93
N LEU A 69 -13.75 -0.97 3.50
CA LEU A 69 -14.12 -2.06 4.38
C LEU A 69 -12.90 -2.63 5.13
N LEU A 70 -11.78 -2.84 4.44
CA LEU A 70 -10.55 -3.35 5.05
C LEU A 70 -9.95 -2.34 6.03
N THR A 71 -10.01 -1.04 5.72
CA THR A 71 -9.43 0.00 6.59
C THR A 71 -10.25 0.32 7.84
N ASP A 72 -11.53 -0.07 7.88
CA ASP A 72 -12.39 0.15 9.02
C ASP A 72 -12.19 -0.96 10.07
N PRO A 73 -11.71 -0.62 11.28
CA PRO A 73 -11.37 -1.61 12.30
C PRO A 73 -12.59 -2.33 12.88
N GLN A 74 -13.82 -1.92 12.57
CA GLN A 74 -15.05 -2.52 13.10
C GLN A 74 -15.70 -3.51 12.12
N ARG A 75 -15.19 -3.65 10.89
CA ARG A 75 -15.84 -4.46 9.85
C ARG A 75 -15.44 -5.92 9.88
N PHE A 76 -14.19 -6.20 10.22
CA PHE A 76 -13.64 -7.55 10.27
C PHE A 76 -13.31 -7.98 11.70
N SER A 77 -13.31 -9.29 11.94
CA SER A 77 -13.04 -9.89 13.25
C SER A 77 -11.60 -9.63 13.74
N ASN A 78 -10.67 -9.43 12.82
CA ASN A 78 -9.26 -9.15 13.08
C ASN A 78 -8.95 -7.65 13.25
N GLY A 79 -9.94 -6.76 13.10
CA GLY A 79 -9.75 -5.32 13.28
C GLY A 79 -9.21 -4.58 12.04
N GLY A 80 -9.30 -5.20 10.86
CA GLY A 80 -8.98 -4.56 9.57
C GLY A 80 -7.48 -4.41 9.28
N TRP A 81 -7.18 -3.70 8.20
CA TRP A 81 -5.86 -3.55 7.58
C TRP A 81 -4.77 -3.11 8.56
N TRP A 82 -5.03 -2.04 9.32
CA TRP A 82 -4.05 -1.48 10.24
C TRP A 82 -3.87 -2.30 11.53
N SER A 83 -4.82 -3.21 11.84
CA SER A 83 -4.69 -4.15 12.96
C SER A 83 -4.14 -5.51 12.54
N GLU A 84 -3.99 -5.78 11.24
CA GLU A 84 -3.56 -7.07 10.71
C GLU A 84 -2.04 -7.10 10.47
N PRO A 85 -1.26 -7.83 11.28
CA PRO A 85 0.20 -7.85 11.17
C PRO A 85 0.73 -8.49 9.90
N ARG A 86 -0.03 -9.41 9.27
CA ARG A 86 0.44 -10.11 8.06
C ARG A 86 0.78 -9.17 6.91
N PHE A 87 0.04 -8.07 6.72
CA PHE A 87 0.36 -7.10 5.67
C PHE A 87 1.74 -6.46 5.87
N LEU A 88 2.01 -5.97 7.09
CA LEU A 88 3.30 -5.33 7.39
C LEU A 88 4.44 -6.35 7.37
N LEU A 89 4.21 -7.55 7.91
CA LEU A 89 5.21 -8.63 7.91
C LEU A 89 5.59 -9.08 6.50
N GLU A 90 4.62 -9.20 5.59
CA GLU A 90 4.91 -9.54 4.20
C GLU A 90 5.82 -8.49 3.55
N LEU A 91 5.56 -7.21 3.79
CA LEU A 91 6.40 -6.14 3.24
C LEU A 91 7.80 -6.13 3.86
N ILE A 92 7.92 -6.40 5.16
CA ILE A 92 9.21 -6.53 5.86
C ILE A 92 10.00 -7.71 5.30
N ASN A 93 9.36 -8.85 5.06
CA ASN A 93 10.01 -10.03 4.49
C ASN A 93 10.51 -9.73 3.08
N GLU A 94 9.69 -9.13 2.23
CA GLU A 94 10.05 -8.73 0.88
C GLU A 94 11.30 -7.83 0.87
N TRP A 95 11.35 -6.85 1.77
CA TRP A 95 12.51 -5.96 1.92
C TRP A 95 13.78 -6.72 2.33
N ILE A 96 13.71 -7.52 3.40
CA ILE A 96 14.86 -8.27 3.92
C ILE A 96 15.39 -9.25 2.87
N GLU A 97 14.49 -9.96 2.19
CA GLU A 97 14.85 -10.90 1.12
C GLU A 97 15.51 -10.19 -0.07
N ALA A 98 14.99 -9.04 -0.49
CA ALA A 98 15.59 -8.24 -1.56
C ALA A 98 17.00 -7.75 -1.17
N ARG A 99 17.19 -7.37 0.10
CA ARG A 99 18.44 -6.83 0.62
C ARG A 99 19.54 -7.88 0.83
N ASN A 100 19.18 -9.11 1.18
CA ASN A 100 20.12 -10.19 1.54
C ASN A 100 20.89 -10.81 0.36
N GLY A 101 20.69 -10.31 -0.87
CA GLY A 101 21.47 -10.71 -2.04
C GLY A 101 22.95 -10.30 -1.97
N LYS A 102 23.78 -10.89 -2.86
CA LYS A 102 25.14 -10.40 -3.12
C LYS A 102 25.06 -9.08 -3.89
N LEU A 103 24.88 -7.99 -3.16
CA LEU A 103 24.67 -6.64 -3.68
C LEU A 103 25.80 -5.71 -3.22
N SER A 104 26.10 -4.71 -4.04
CA SER A 104 26.89 -3.55 -3.64
C SER A 104 26.12 -2.68 -2.64
N ASP A 105 26.82 -1.81 -1.93
CA ASP A 105 26.17 -0.90 -0.96
C ASP A 105 25.19 0.06 -1.65
N THR A 106 25.53 0.55 -2.85
CA THR A 106 24.64 1.40 -3.65
C THR A 106 23.34 0.69 -4.04
N GLU A 107 23.39 -0.60 -4.37
CA GLU A 107 22.20 -1.38 -4.69
C GLU A 107 21.34 -1.65 -3.44
N ARG A 108 21.98 -1.91 -2.30
CA ARG A 108 21.27 -2.05 -1.01
C ARG A 108 20.57 -0.76 -0.61
N ASP A 109 21.25 0.38 -0.72
CA ASP A 109 20.67 1.68 -0.38
C ASP A 109 19.51 2.04 -1.32
N ALA A 110 19.61 1.70 -2.61
CA ALA A 110 18.51 1.85 -3.55
C ALA A 110 17.29 0.98 -3.16
N ILE A 111 17.53 -0.27 -2.75
CA ILE A 111 16.49 -1.16 -2.21
C ILE A 111 15.89 -0.55 -0.93
N ASP A 112 16.71 -0.11 0.01
CA ASP A 112 16.27 0.51 1.26
C ASP A 112 15.40 1.74 0.98
N GLY A 113 15.76 2.56 0.00
CA GLY A 113 14.97 3.67 -0.52
C GLY A 113 13.58 3.29 -1.04
N MET A 114 13.35 2.04 -1.43
CA MET A 114 12.02 1.55 -1.82
C MET A 114 11.09 1.27 -0.64
N TYR A 115 11.62 1.06 0.58
CA TYR A 115 10.85 0.66 1.77
C TYR A 115 10.95 1.65 2.92
N TRP A 116 12.00 2.47 2.96
CA TRP A 116 12.26 3.45 4.01
C TRP A 116 12.27 4.87 3.47
N ASN A 117 11.95 5.82 4.33
CA ASN A 117 12.13 7.24 4.03
C ASN A 117 13.56 7.66 4.41
N GLU A 118 14.43 7.77 3.41
CA GLU A 118 15.86 8.05 3.60
C GLU A 118 16.12 9.31 4.43
N ASP A 119 15.37 10.39 4.19
CA ASP A 119 15.53 11.65 4.92
C ASP A 119 15.20 11.48 6.40
N VAL A 120 14.14 10.74 6.72
CA VAL A 120 13.74 10.48 8.11
C VAL A 120 14.72 9.53 8.80
N VAL A 121 15.29 8.55 8.08
CA VAL A 121 16.40 7.72 8.59
C VAL A 121 17.62 8.59 8.93
N LYS A 122 18.03 9.49 8.03
CA LYS A 122 19.14 10.43 8.26
C LYS A 122 18.89 11.31 9.48
N LEU A 123 17.69 11.88 9.61
CA LEU A 123 17.28 12.67 10.78
C LEU A 123 17.33 11.86 12.08
N THR A 124 16.89 10.61 12.05
CA THR A 124 16.96 9.71 13.20
C THR A 124 18.41 9.52 13.65
N ARG A 125 19.32 9.26 12.70
CA ARG A 125 20.76 9.10 12.98
C ARG A 125 21.41 10.36 13.55
N LEU A 126 21.06 11.54 13.01
CA LEU A 126 21.53 12.82 13.55
C LEU A 126 21.07 13.02 14.99
N SER A 127 19.83 12.64 15.30
CA SER A 127 19.29 12.71 16.66
C SER A 127 20.03 11.82 17.64
N GLN A 128 20.46 10.63 17.19
CA GLN A 128 21.27 9.72 18.00
C GLN A 128 22.69 10.23 18.25
N GLN A 129 23.25 11.02 17.32
CA GLN A 129 24.58 11.60 17.45
C GLN A 129 24.58 12.84 18.37
N SER A 130 23.42 13.43 18.62
CA SER A 130 23.29 14.61 19.46
C SER A 130 23.30 14.23 20.94
N PRO A 131 24.27 14.72 21.74
CA PRO A 131 24.59 14.21 23.07
C PRO A 131 23.56 14.55 24.16
N ASP A 132 22.55 15.37 23.90
CA ASP A 132 21.52 15.78 24.86
C ASP A 132 20.09 15.51 24.34
N THR A 133 19.99 14.70 23.28
CA THR A 133 18.77 14.50 22.52
C THR A 133 18.23 13.09 22.69
N LEU A 134 16.97 13.00 23.08
CA LEU A 134 16.24 11.74 23.17
C LEU A 134 15.49 11.45 21.86
N SER A 135 15.87 10.40 21.16
CA SER A 135 15.14 9.88 20.00
C SER A 135 14.18 8.73 20.37
N ILE A 136 12.91 8.85 20.01
CA ILE A 136 11.86 7.86 20.31
C ILE A 136 11.10 7.53 19.03
N LEU A 137 10.92 6.24 18.76
CA LEU A 137 9.98 5.75 17.75
C LEU A 137 8.61 5.54 18.42
N MET A 138 7.54 6.14 17.90
CA MET A 138 6.21 6.06 18.50
C MET A 138 5.13 5.78 17.46
N THR A 139 4.39 4.68 17.60
CA THR A 139 3.39 4.26 16.62
C THR A 139 2.03 3.95 17.24
N GLY A 140 0.98 4.13 16.44
CA GLY A 140 -0.37 3.67 16.76
C GLY A 140 -0.60 2.16 16.63
N ARG A 141 0.37 1.39 16.14
CA ARG A 141 0.29 -0.07 16.03
C ARG A 141 0.17 -0.71 17.42
N LYS A 142 -0.73 -1.67 17.57
CA LYS A 142 -0.99 -2.34 18.86
C LYS A 142 0.19 -3.20 19.27
N GLU A 143 0.70 -2.99 20.48
CA GLU A 143 1.85 -3.74 21.03
C GLU A 143 1.65 -5.25 20.95
N SER A 144 0.47 -5.72 21.38
CA SER A 144 0.11 -7.14 21.43
C SER A 144 0.12 -7.85 20.07
N LEU A 145 0.09 -7.10 18.96
CA LEU A 145 0.06 -7.66 17.60
C LEU A 145 1.35 -7.40 16.83
N PHE A 146 1.99 -6.24 17.04
CA PHE A 146 3.04 -5.74 16.16
C PHE A 146 4.45 -5.74 16.76
N VAL A 147 4.63 -6.05 18.05
CA VAL A 147 5.96 -6.02 18.68
C VAL A 147 6.99 -6.88 17.92
N LYS A 148 6.60 -8.08 17.47
CA LYS A 148 7.48 -8.97 16.71
C LYS A 148 7.85 -8.41 15.34
N ALA A 149 6.90 -7.78 14.65
CA ALA A 149 7.12 -7.17 13.34
C ALA A 149 8.08 -5.97 13.45
N LEU A 150 7.87 -5.11 14.44
CA LEU A 150 8.71 -3.95 14.68
C LEU A 150 10.10 -4.32 15.18
N MET A 151 10.23 -5.34 16.03
CA MET A 151 11.55 -5.85 16.39
C MET A 151 12.29 -6.38 15.16
N ARG A 152 11.62 -7.16 14.31
CA ARG A 152 12.25 -7.74 13.11
C ARG A 152 12.77 -6.67 12.16
N VAL A 153 11.96 -5.66 11.85
CA VAL A 153 12.36 -4.61 10.87
C VAL A 153 13.43 -3.67 11.42
N LEU A 154 13.47 -3.43 12.74
CA LEU A 154 14.44 -2.53 13.37
C LEU A 154 15.77 -3.21 13.73
N ASP A 155 15.81 -4.54 13.77
CA ASP A 155 17.06 -5.28 14.02
C ASP A 155 17.95 -5.36 12.77
N GLU A 156 17.37 -5.11 11.60
CA GLU A 156 18.06 -5.13 10.32
C GLU A 156 18.82 -3.80 10.07
N PRO A 157 20.02 -3.88 9.45
CA PRO A 157 20.68 -2.68 8.94
C PRO A 157 19.87 -2.02 7.81
N VAL A 158 19.96 -0.69 7.71
CA VAL A 158 19.27 0.08 6.68
C VAL A 158 20.14 1.26 6.28
N PHE A 159 20.28 1.57 5.00
CA PHE A 159 21.20 2.58 4.44
C PHE A 159 22.62 2.42 5.01
N GLY A 160 23.32 1.38 4.55
CA GLY A 160 24.61 0.90 5.08
C GLY A 160 24.52 -0.25 6.10
N GLU A 161 25.58 -0.46 6.88
CA GLU A 161 25.76 -1.65 7.74
C GLU A 161 25.18 -1.53 9.16
N LYS A 162 24.65 -0.36 9.53
CA LYS A 162 24.14 -0.10 10.88
C LYS A 162 22.61 -0.11 10.91
N ARG A 163 22.06 -0.81 11.91
CA ARG A 163 20.64 -0.70 12.29
C ARG A 163 20.32 0.69 12.84
N LEU A 164 19.06 1.09 12.72
CA LEU A 164 18.54 2.25 13.45
C LEU A 164 18.49 1.94 14.94
N GLN A 165 18.77 2.94 15.78
CA GLN A 165 18.56 2.79 17.22
C GLN A 165 17.75 3.96 17.76
N PHE A 166 16.91 3.66 18.73
CA PHE A 166 16.08 4.62 19.42
C PHE A 166 16.30 4.44 20.91
N HIS A 167 16.14 5.50 21.67
CA HIS A 167 16.18 5.40 23.12
C HIS A 167 14.93 4.69 23.67
N GLY A 168 13.84 4.67 22.90
CA GLY A 168 12.66 3.85 23.17
C GLY A 168 11.83 3.61 21.92
N VAL A 169 11.18 2.45 21.87
CA VAL A 169 10.24 2.06 20.80
C VAL A 169 8.87 1.83 21.42
N PHE A 170 7.93 2.73 21.14
CA PHE A 170 6.64 2.83 21.82
C PHE A 170 5.51 2.39 20.89
N LEU A 171 4.94 1.20 21.14
CA LEU A 171 3.73 0.72 20.48
C LEU A 171 2.50 0.95 21.37
N LYS A 172 1.36 1.20 20.75
CA LYS A 172 0.08 1.44 21.44
C LYS A 172 -0.25 0.28 22.39
N LYS A 173 -0.20 0.56 23.69
CA LYS A 173 -0.58 -0.40 24.74
C LYS A 173 -2.09 -0.60 24.80
N SER A 174 -2.54 -1.72 25.38
CA SER A 174 -3.95 -1.96 25.67
C SER A 174 -4.51 -0.94 26.67
N GLY A 175 -5.83 -0.73 26.67
CA GLY A 175 -6.50 0.20 27.59
C GLY A 175 -6.65 1.63 27.08
N TYR A 176 -6.20 1.92 25.85
CA TYR A 176 -6.38 3.22 25.20
C TYR A 176 -7.39 3.16 24.07
N ASP A 177 -8.46 3.95 24.18
CA ASP A 177 -9.52 4.02 23.16
C ASP A 177 -8.98 4.56 21.83
N THR A 178 -8.20 5.64 21.88
CA THR A 178 -7.66 6.30 20.70
C THR A 178 -6.14 6.28 20.68
N THR A 179 -5.56 6.33 19.48
CA THR A 179 -4.11 6.49 19.31
C THR A 179 -3.62 7.82 19.86
N MET A 180 -4.41 8.89 19.71
CA MET A 180 -4.05 10.21 20.23
C MET A 180 -3.93 10.18 21.75
N LEU A 181 -4.92 9.62 22.47
CA LEU A 181 -4.87 9.50 23.93
C LEU A 181 -3.64 8.73 24.40
N TYR A 182 -3.31 7.61 23.75
CA TYR A 182 -2.09 6.86 24.03
C TYR A 182 -0.83 7.71 23.84
N LYS A 183 -0.69 8.36 22.67
CA LYS A 183 0.50 9.15 22.33
C LYS A 183 0.66 10.34 23.30
N THR A 184 -0.43 11.05 23.63
CA THR A 184 -0.39 12.17 24.60
C THR A 184 -0.07 11.69 26.01
N SER A 185 -0.60 10.54 26.47
CA SER A 185 -0.21 9.98 27.77
C SER A 185 1.27 9.61 27.84
N CYS A 186 1.84 9.05 26.76
CA CYS A 186 3.29 8.81 26.68
C CYS A 186 4.07 10.12 26.78
N LEU A 187 3.67 11.13 26.01
CA LEU A 187 4.33 12.44 25.98
C LEU A 187 4.25 13.15 27.33
N THR A 188 3.11 13.08 28.04
CA THR A 188 2.98 13.65 29.38
C THR A 188 4.03 13.06 30.32
N ASP A 189 4.14 11.73 30.39
CA ASP A 189 5.13 11.09 31.26
C ASP A 189 6.58 11.45 30.88
N VAL A 190 6.87 11.48 29.58
CA VAL A 190 8.20 11.83 29.06
C VAL A 190 8.55 13.28 29.41
N LEU A 191 7.69 14.24 29.07
CA LEU A 191 7.94 15.66 29.29
C LEU A 191 7.97 16.04 30.77
N MET A 192 7.11 15.43 31.60
CA MET A 192 7.12 15.65 33.05
C MET A 192 8.40 15.12 33.71
N HIS A 193 8.95 14.01 33.19
CA HIS A 193 10.16 13.39 33.75
C HIS A 193 11.44 14.10 33.30
N TYR A 194 11.53 14.50 32.03
CA TYR A 194 12.63 15.26 31.47
C TYR A 194 12.34 16.76 31.57
N SER A 195 12.20 17.28 32.79
CA SER A 195 11.75 18.65 33.05
C SER A 195 12.71 19.76 32.59
N CYS A 196 13.94 19.41 32.20
CA CYS A 196 14.91 20.34 31.61
C CYS A 196 14.88 20.33 30.07
N CYS A 197 13.92 19.62 29.47
CA CYS A 197 13.70 19.64 28.03
C CYS A 197 13.29 21.05 27.57
N GLU A 198 13.99 21.55 26.57
CA GLU A 198 13.80 22.87 25.97
C GLU A 198 13.08 22.77 24.61
N GLU A 199 13.28 21.66 23.89
CA GLU A 199 12.73 21.47 22.55
C GLU A 199 12.11 20.06 22.37
N ILE A 200 10.92 20.00 21.79
CA ILE A 200 10.35 18.74 21.27
C ILE A 200 10.01 18.86 19.78
N THR A 201 10.46 17.89 18.99
CA THR A 201 10.12 17.80 17.56
C THR A 201 9.40 16.49 17.27
N ILE A 202 8.24 16.55 16.60
CA ILE A 202 7.45 15.38 16.23
C ILE A 202 7.28 15.30 14.71
N TYR A 203 7.67 14.15 14.14
CA TYR A 203 7.54 13.82 12.72
C TYR A 203 6.38 12.81 12.54
N ASP A 204 5.36 13.16 11.76
CA ASP A 204 4.19 12.30 11.51
C ASP A 204 3.59 12.58 10.12
N ASP A 205 3.08 11.53 9.47
CA ASP A 205 2.46 11.59 8.14
C ASP A 205 1.03 12.13 8.17
N ARG A 206 0.35 12.03 9.32
CA ARG A 206 -1.07 12.36 9.43
C ARG A 206 -1.24 13.76 9.98
N VAL A 207 -1.69 14.66 9.11
CA VAL A 207 -2.11 16.03 9.47
C VAL A 207 -3.08 16.05 10.65
N ARG A 208 -4.01 15.07 10.74
CA ARG A 208 -4.94 14.96 11.88
C ARG A 208 -4.22 14.64 13.20
N GLN A 209 -3.18 13.80 13.19
CA GLN A 209 -2.38 13.54 14.38
C GLN A 209 -1.61 14.79 14.80
N LEU A 210 -0.96 15.47 13.85
CA LEU A 210 -0.25 16.73 14.12
C LEU A 210 -1.16 17.82 14.71
N ARG A 211 -2.41 17.93 14.26
CA ARG A 211 -3.38 18.84 14.87
C ARG A 211 -3.67 18.49 16.33
N GLY A 212 -3.82 17.21 16.66
CA GLY A 212 -4.02 16.75 18.04
C GLY A 212 -2.79 17.00 18.91
N PHE A 213 -1.58 16.76 18.39
CA PHE A 213 -0.34 17.11 19.09
C PHE A 213 -0.19 18.60 19.33
N ARG A 214 -0.56 19.45 18.35
CA ARG A 214 -0.55 20.90 18.51
C ARG A 214 -1.43 21.33 19.66
N GLN A 215 -2.66 20.82 19.71
CA GLN A 215 -3.58 21.12 20.80
C GLN A 215 -2.98 20.71 22.15
N PHE A 216 -2.55 19.46 22.28
CA PHE A 216 -1.95 18.95 23.51
C PHE A 216 -0.71 19.75 23.95
N LEU A 217 0.22 20.04 23.04
CA LEU A 217 1.46 20.74 23.36
C LEU A 217 1.21 22.21 23.70
N SER A 218 0.26 22.88 23.04
CA SER A 218 -0.13 24.24 23.44
C SER A 218 -0.66 24.27 24.87
N GLU A 219 -1.58 23.37 25.22
CA GLU A 219 -2.14 23.26 26.57
C GLU A 219 -1.05 22.91 27.60
N PHE A 220 -0.12 22.01 27.25
CA PHE A 220 0.99 21.62 28.12
C PHE A 220 1.98 22.77 28.36
N VAL A 221 2.37 23.50 27.31
CA VAL A 221 3.29 24.64 27.40
C VAL A 221 2.67 25.74 28.26
N GLU A 222 1.40 26.09 28.01
CA GLU A 222 0.70 27.14 28.76
C GLU A 222 0.57 26.80 30.25
N ALA A 223 0.22 25.55 30.59
CA ALA A 223 -0.07 25.17 31.97
C ALA A 223 1.15 24.69 32.77
N ILE A 224 2.15 24.07 32.14
CA ILE A 224 3.19 23.29 32.83
C ILE A 224 4.60 23.80 32.54
N CYS A 225 4.96 24.02 31.27
CA CYS A 225 6.32 24.40 30.88
C CYS A 225 6.34 25.51 29.81
N PRO A 226 6.18 26.79 30.20
CA PRO A 226 6.07 27.91 29.26
C PRO A 226 7.31 28.14 28.39
N SER A 227 8.48 27.61 28.80
CA SER A 227 9.73 27.73 28.05
C SER A 227 9.92 26.63 26.99
N LEU A 228 9.12 25.55 27.03
CA LEU A 228 9.25 24.45 26.07
C LEU A 228 8.83 24.90 24.68
N GLN A 229 9.75 24.77 23.73
CA GLN A 229 9.48 24.98 22.31
C GLN A 229 9.06 23.66 21.66
N TYR A 230 8.06 23.70 20.78
CA TYR A 230 7.67 22.52 20.03
C TYR A 230 7.60 22.76 18.53
N THR A 231 8.05 21.77 17.77
CA THR A 231 8.03 21.75 16.31
C THR A 231 7.29 20.51 15.82
N LEU A 232 6.34 20.71 14.90
CA LEU A 232 5.52 19.65 14.31
C LEU A 232 5.79 19.58 12.82
N ILE A 233 6.40 18.49 12.38
CA ILE A 233 6.85 18.31 11.00
C ILE A 233 5.93 17.30 10.32
N HIS A 234 5.21 17.78 9.31
CA HIS A 234 4.46 16.91 8.41
C HIS A 234 5.42 16.28 7.42
N VAL A 235 5.54 14.96 7.50
CA VAL A 235 6.30 14.17 6.54
C VAL A 235 5.31 13.68 5.48
N PRO A 236 5.48 14.00 4.19
CA PRO A 236 4.61 13.45 3.15
C PRO A 236 4.57 11.92 3.24
N GLY A 237 3.38 11.38 3.47
CA GLY A 237 3.20 9.94 3.66
C GLY A 237 3.54 9.17 2.39
N LEU A 238 4.63 8.39 2.42
CA LEU A 238 5.01 7.51 1.33
C LEU A 238 4.53 6.09 1.66
N VAL A 239 3.81 5.48 0.72
CA VAL A 239 3.26 4.13 0.88
C VAL A 239 3.91 3.18 -0.10
N LYS A 240 3.95 1.90 0.25
CA LYS A 240 4.23 0.82 -0.68
C LYS A 240 3.00 -0.07 -0.83
N TYR A 241 2.83 -0.65 -2.01
CA TYR A 241 1.82 -1.68 -2.24
C TYR A 241 2.49 -3.04 -2.21
N LEU A 242 1.80 -4.02 -1.63
CA LEU A 242 2.24 -5.41 -1.69
C LEU A 242 2.14 -5.94 -3.12
N ARG A 243 2.88 -7.01 -3.39
CA ARG A 243 2.69 -7.79 -4.62
C ARG A 243 1.22 -8.25 -4.69
N PRO A 244 0.52 -8.05 -5.82
CA PRO A 244 -0.92 -8.33 -5.90
C PRO A 244 -1.34 -9.76 -5.52
N ALA A 245 -0.48 -10.74 -5.78
CA ALA A 245 -0.72 -12.13 -5.40
C ALA A 245 -0.74 -12.32 -3.87
N GLU A 246 0.23 -11.74 -3.17
CA GLU A 246 0.36 -11.81 -1.71
C GLU A 246 -0.76 -11.03 -1.02
N GLU A 247 -1.05 -9.82 -1.50
CA GLU A 247 -2.16 -9.02 -0.98
C GLU A 247 -3.50 -9.77 -1.10
N ARG A 248 -3.77 -10.37 -2.27
CA ARG A 248 -4.97 -11.21 -2.49
C ARG A 248 -4.99 -12.42 -1.56
N SER A 249 -3.85 -13.07 -1.35
CA SER A 249 -3.71 -14.23 -0.47
C SER A 249 -4.05 -13.89 0.99
N ILE A 250 -3.48 -12.79 1.50
CA ILE A 250 -3.73 -12.30 2.86
C ILE A 250 -5.21 -11.90 3.01
N ILE A 251 -5.77 -11.12 2.08
CA ILE A 251 -7.19 -10.72 2.11
C ILE A 251 -8.11 -11.95 2.09
N SER A 252 -7.81 -12.96 1.28
CA SER A 252 -8.61 -14.19 1.21
C SER A 252 -8.63 -14.93 2.55
N SER A 253 -7.48 -14.96 3.23
CA SER A 253 -7.34 -15.56 4.56
C SER A 253 -8.13 -14.79 5.63
N ILE A 254 -8.07 -13.45 5.62
CA ILE A 254 -8.86 -12.58 6.50
C ILE A 254 -10.36 -12.82 6.32
N PHE A 255 -10.84 -12.91 5.07
CA PHE A 255 -12.25 -13.19 4.78
C PHE A 255 -12.66 -14.56 5.30
N LYS A 256 -11.82 -15.58 5.13
CA LYS A 256 -12.07 -16.92 5.66
C LYS A 256 -12.18 -16.88 7.19
N GLU A 257 -11.20 -16.32 7.88
CA GLU A 257 -11.18 -16.21 9.35
C GLU A 257 -12.37 -15.41 9.89
N HIS A 258 -12.76 -14.34 9.20
CA HIS A 258 -13.97 -13.59 9.53
C HIS A 258 -15.24 -14.44 9.39
N ASN A 259 -15.37 -15.18 8.30
CA ASN A 259 -16.51 -16.07 8.08
C ASN A 259 -16.58 -17.21 9.09
N ASP A 260 -15.43 -17.76 9.48
CA ASP A 260 -15.32 -18.78 10.53
C ASP A 260 -15.78 -18.19 11.86
N ALA A 261 -15.28 -17.01 12.25
CA ALA A 261 -15.70 -16.31 13.47
C ALA A 261 -17.20 -15.95 13.49
N VAL A 262 -17.76 -15.53 12.35
CA VAL A 262 -19.20 -15.29 12.20
C VAL A 262 -20.00 -16.59 12.38
N THR A 263 -19.49 -17.70 11.84
CA THR A 263 -20.11 -19.02 11.98
C THR A 263 -20.15 -19.44 13.44
N ASP A 264 -19.01 -19.34 14.13
CA ASP A 264 -18.89 -19.72 15.54
C ASP A 264 -19.80 -18.89 16.44
N ALA A 265 -19.90 -17.58 16.19
CA ALA A 265 -20.79 -16.70 16.95
C ALA A 265 -22.29 -16.97 16.67
N ILE A 266 -22.65 -17.55 15.52
CA ILE A 266 -24.02 -17.99 15.23
C ILE A 266 -24.36 -19.30 15.97
N PHE A 267 -23.38 -20.21 16.11
CA PHE A 267 -23.59 -21.51 16.76
C PHE A 267 -23.43 -21.50 18.28
N GLN A 268 -22.69 -20.54 18.84
CA GLN A 268 -22.66 -20.32 20.28
C GLN A 268 -23.98 -19.68 20.74
N LEU A 269 -24.75 -20.39 21.58
CA LEU A 269 -25.92 -19.84 22.28
C LEU A 269 -25.53 -18.50 22.92
N PRO A 270 -26.38 -17.45 22.87
CA PRO A 270 -26.04 -16.15 23.41
C PRO A 270 -25.86 -16.26 24.93
N SER A 271 -24.62 -16.44 25.39
CA SER A 271 -24.28 -16.12 26.77
C SER A 271 -24.49 -14.62 26.96
N ALA A 272 -25.29 -14.26 27.96
CA ALA A 272 -25.82 -12.92 28.22
C ALA A 272 -24.76 -11.82 28.50
N ALA A 273 -23.47 -12.08 28.29
CA ALA A 273 -22.38 -11.21 28.74
C ALA A 273 -21.70 -10.38 27.64
N ASN A 274 -21.92 -10.64 26.34
CA ASN A 274 -21.66 -9.70 25.21
C ASN A 274 -21.84 -10.42 23.87
N PRO A 275 -22.95 -10.22 23.13
CA PRO A 275 -23.03 -10.74 21.78
C PRO A 275 -22.00 -9.99 20.92
N ARG A 276 -20.93 -10.66 20.49
CA ARG A 276 -20.07 -10.16 19.40
C ARG A 276 -20.96 -10.00 18.16
N THR A 277 -21.51 -8.81 18.00
CA THR A 277 -22.39 -8.48 16.87
C THR A 277 -21.50 -8.18 15.67
N PHE A 278 -21.29 -9.19 14.83
CA PHE A 278 -20.62 -8.99 13.54
C PHE A 278 -21.54 -8.18 12.63
N TYR A 279 -21.22 -6.91 12.43
CA TYR A 279 -22.02 -5.98 11.64
C TYR A 279 -22.24 -6.47 10.19
N MET A 280 -21.24 -7.13 9.58
CA MET A 280 -21.25 -7.49 8.16
C MET A 280 -21.74 -8.92 7.83
N GLY A 281 -22.01 -9.76 8.84
CA GLY A 281 -22.29 -11.19 8.60
C GLY A 281 -21.20 -11.87 7.76
N LYS A 282 -21.53 -12.97 7.06
CA LYS A 282 -20.56 -13.62 6.16
C LYS A 282 -20.29 -12.79 4.91
N MET A 283 -19.06 -12.82 4.46
CA MET A 283 -18.52 -12.00 3.38
C MET A 283 -17.67 -12.81 2.42
N TYR A 284 -17.73 -12.49 1.12
CA TYR A 284 -16.94 -13.18 0.10
C TYR A 284 -16.21 -12.18 -0.79
N LEU A 285 -15.03 -12.58 -1.22
CA LEU A 285 -14.25 -11.86 -2.21
C LEU A 285 -14.81 -12.17 -3.60
N LYS A 286 -14.99 -11.16 -4.44
CA LYS A 286 -15.48 -11.29 -5.81
C LYS A 286 -14.67 -10.41 -6.74
N GLU A 287 -14.38 -10.91 -7.94
CA GLU A 287 -13.83 -10.11 -9.02
C GLU A 287 -14.95 -9.27 -9.67
N LYS A 288 -14.78 -7.95 -9.65
CA LYS A 288 -15.63 -6.98 -10.34
C LYS A 288 -14.91 -6.58 -11.63
N ARG A 289 -15.46 -7.00 -12.77
CA ARG A 289 -15.01 -6.55 -14.08
C ARG A 289 -15.29 -5.05 -14.24
N LEU A 290 -14.30 -4.32 -14.71
CA LEU A 290 -14.35 -2.88 -14.96
C LEU A 290 -14.52 -2.58 -16.44
N SER A 291 -13.83 -3.34 -17.30
CA SER A 291 -13.87 -3.16 -18.76
C SER A 291 -13.33 -4.40 -19.45
N ALA A 292 -13.60 -4.52 -20.75
CA ALA A 292 -12.91 -5.45 -21.63
C ALA A 292 -11.65 -4.80 -22.22
N ALA A 293 -10.59 -5.58 -22.38
CA ALA A 293 -9.31 -5.09 -22.87
C ALA A 293 -8.48 -6.21 -23.51
N TYR A 294 -7.56 -5.85 -24.40
CA TYR A 294 -6.47 -6.73 -24.82
C TYR A 294 -5.33 -6.61 -23.81
N ILE A 295 -5.04 -7.70 -23.11
CA ILE A 295 -4.03 -7.76 -22.06
C ILE A 295 -2.69 -8.09 -22.70
N ILE A 296 -1.72 -7.19 -22.57
CA ILE A 296 -0.40 -7.34 -23.19
C ILE A 296 0.37 -8.42 -22.42
N THR A 297 0.92 -9.39 -23.15
CA THR A 297 1.72 -10.48 -22.58
C THR A 297 2.99 -9.95 -21.90
N THR A 298 3.46 -10.63 -20.85
CA THR A 298 4.68 -10.24 -20.10
C THR A 298 5.89 -10.04 -21.01
N GLN A 299 6.11 -10.95 -21.97
CA GLN A 299 7.21 -10.85 -22.93
C GLN A 299 7.08 -9.58 -23.80
N SER A 300 5.87 -9.25 -24.23
CA SER A 300 5.63 -8.07 -25.06
C SER A 300 5.73 -6.77 -24.28
N ARG A 301 5.37 -6.78 -22.99
CA ARG A 301 5.64 -5.67 -22.08
C ARG A 301 7.14 -5.40 -21.96
N GLN A 302 7.97 -6.45 -21.84
CA GLN A 302 9.44 -6.30 -21.83
C GLN A 302 9.96 -5.72 -23.15
N LYS A 303 9.42 -6.16 -24.30
CA LYS A 303 9.77 -5.57 -25.61
C LYS A 303 9.41 -4.08 -25.69
N LEU A 304 8.22 -3.70 -25.20
CA LEU A 304 7.77 -2.31 -25.15
C LEU A 304 8.66 -1.46 -24.23
N VAL A 305 9.01 -1.97 -23.04
CA VAL A 305 9.96 -1.32 -22.13
C VAL A 305 11.29 -1.04 -22.84
N GLY A 306 11.86 -2.04 -23.50
CA GLY A 306 13.11 -1.89 -24.24
C GLY A 306 13.00 -0.92 -25.43
N PHE A 307 11.85 -0.88 -26.10
CA PHE A 307 11.59 0.06 -27.17
C PHE A 307 11.47 1.50 -26.66
N VAL A 308 10.69 1.72 -25.60
CA VAL A 308 10.55 3.03 -24.94
C VAL A 308 11.90 3.53 -24.44
N ALA A 309 12.66 2.69 -23.74
CA ALA A 309 13.99 3.06 -23.27
C ALA A 309 14.93 3.46 -24.43
N LYS A 310 14.85 2.82 -25.59
CA LYS A 310 15.68 3.18 -26.76
C LYS A 310 15.23 4.47 -27.45
N LYS A 311 13.93 4.68 -27.62
CA LYS A 311 13.38 5.81 -28.38
C LYS A 311 13.23 7.08 -27.54
N LEU A 312 12.96 6.92 -26.25
CA LEU A 312 12.50 7.99 -25.38
C LEU A 312 13.47 8.32 -24.24
N ALA A 313 14.63 7.65 -24.14
CA ALA A 313 15.63 7.96 -23.11
C ALA A 313 16.10 9.42 -23.12
N HIS A 314 16.04 10.11 -24.26
CA HIS A 314 16.43 11.52 -24.38
C HIS A 314 15.30 12.50 -24.04
N SER A 315 14.05 12.03 -24.02
CA SER A 315 12.85 12.87 -23.93
C SER A 315 12.08 12.68 -22.64
N ILE A 316 12.40 11.64 -21.86
CA ILE A 316 11.68 11.29 -20.63
C ILE A 316 12.65 11.18 -19.47
N ASN A 317 12.31 11.86 -18.37
CA ASN A 317 12.94 11.59 -17.08
C ASN A 317 12.46 10.23 -16.56
N LEU A 318 13.27 9.19 -16.74
CA LEU A 318 12.97 7.83 -16.30
C LEU A 318 12.90 7.70 -14.77
N ASP A 319 13.48 8.65 -14.02
CA ASP A 319 13.45 8.63 -12.55
C ASP A 319 12.05 8.98 -11.99
N GLU A 320 11.22 9.68 -12.78
CA GLU A 320 9.89 10.18 -12.36
C GLU A 320 8.72 9.51 -13.08
N THR A 321 9.01 8.59 -14.01
CA THR A 321 7.99 7.93 -14.85
C THR A 321 8.02 6.42 -14.69
N HIS A 322 6.85 5.82 -14.55
CA HIS A 322 6.73 4.35 -14.52
C HIS A 322 6.07 3.83 -15.79
N ILE A 323 6.50 2.66 -16.25
CA ILE A 323 5.98 2.05 -17.48
C ILE A 323 4.63 1.38 -17.19
N SER A 324 3.57 1.87 -17.84
CA SER A 324 2.18 1.42 -17.65
C SER A 324 1.62 0.55 -18.79
N ALA A 325 2.45 0.18 -19.76
CA ALA A 325 2.04 -0.66 -20.90
C ALA A 325 1.52 -2.04 -20.44
N ARG A 326 0.21 -2.15 -20.17
CA ARG A 326 -0.42 -3.35 -19.58
C ARG A 326 -1.57 -3.87 -20.43
N TYR A 327 -2.33 -2.98 -21.06
CA TYR A 327 -3.53 -3.34 -21.79
C TYR A 327 -3.91 -2.27 -22.83
N ILE A 328 -4.74 -2.67 -23.79
CA ILE A 328 -5.44 -1.79 -24.74
C ILE A 328 -6.93 -1.91 -24.43
N MET A 329 -7.59 -0.80 -24.16
CA MET A 329 -9.00 -0.82 -23.79
C MET A 329 -9.88 -1.14 -25.00
N CYS A 330 -10.84 -2.06 -24.84
CA CYS A 330 -11.86 -2.36 -25.85
C CYS A 330 -13.14 -1.59 -25.60
N THR A 331 -13.49 -1.38 -24.32
CA THR A 331 -14.74 -0.74 -23.89
C THR A 331 -14.48 0.34 -22.86
N GLN A 332 -15.40 1.28 -22.71
CA GLN A 332 -15.34 2.27 -21.63
C GLN A 332 -15.33 1.63 -20.24
N HIS A 333 -14.77 2.36 -19.27
CA HIS A 333 -14.74 1.92 -17.87
C HIS A 333 -16.16 1.91 -17.29
N GLY A 334 -16.56 0.78 -16.70
CA GLY A 334 -17.88 0.56 -16.14
C GLY A 334 -18.87 -0.10 -17.09
N THR A 335 -18.52 -0.28 -18.38
CA THR A 335 -19.36 -0.99 -19.34
C THR A 335 -19.58 -2.43 -18.89
N ILE A 336 -20.84 -2.85 -18.77
CA ILE A 336 -21.19 -4.23 -18.47
C ILE A 336 -20.85 -5.07 -19.70
N THR A 337 -19.70 -5.74 -19.70
CA THR A 337 -19.32 -6.62 -20.80
C THR A 337 -20.19 -7.88 -20.79
N SER A 338 -21.29 -7.84 -21.54
CA SER A 338 -22.16 -8.99 -21.78
C SER A 338 -21.45 -10.03 -22.66
N ARG A 339 -22.00 -11.25 -22.75
CA ARG A 339 -21.51 -12.26 -23.71
C ARG A 339 -21.55 -11.75 -25.16
N LYS A 340 -22.53 -10.91 -25.49
CA LYS A 340 -22.65 -10.29 -26.81
C LYS A 340 -21.51 -9.32 -27.07
N ILE A 341 -21.23 -8.40 -26.15
CA ILE A 341 -20.10 -7.47 -26.27
C ILE A 341 -18.76 -8.22 -26.35
N ALA A 342 -18.55 -9.24 -25.52
CA ALA A 342 -17.35 -10.07 -25.61
C ALA A 342 -17.23 -10.76 -26.98
N THR A 343 -18.36 -11.22 -27.55
CA THR A 343 -18.38 -11.84 -28.89
C THR A 343 -18.10 -10.81 -29.98
N MET A 344 -18.69 -9.61 -29.91
CA MET A 344 -18.39 -8.48 -30.80
C MET A 344 -16.90 -8.16 -30.81
N ILE A 345 -16.27 -8.18 -29.62
CA ILE A 345 -14.83 -7.94 -29.50
C ILE A 345 -14.01 -9.01 -30.19
N LEU A 346 -14.34 -10.28 -29.95
CA LEU A 346 -13.63 -11.43 -30.55
C LEU A 346 -13.86 -11.54 -32.07
N MET A 347 -15.03 -11.10 -32.54
CA MET A 347 -15.36 -10.99 -33.95
C MET A 347 -14.83 -9.71 -34.60
N GLY A 348 -14.28 -8.79 -33.80
CA GLY A 348 -13.99 -7.40 -34.16
C GLY A 348 -15.07 -6.72 -34.99
N SER A 349 -16.34 -6.95 -34.64
CA SER A 349 -17.51 -6.42 -35.35
C SER A 349 -18.31 -5.50 -34.43
N GLN A 350 -18.85 -4.42 -35.00
CA GLN A 350 -19.83 -3.55 -34.34
C GLN A 350 -21.26 -4.09 -34.45
N GLU A 351 -21.49 -5.14 -35.25
CA GLU A 351 -22.80 -5.75 -35.40
C GLU A 351 -23.12 -6.67 -34.22
N GLU A 352 -24.37 -6.61 -33.75
CA GLU A 352 -24.80 -7.45 -32.65
C GLU A 352 -24.87 -8.93 -33.10
N PRO A 353 -24.13 -9.84 -32.45
CA PRO A 353 -24.06 -11.23 -32.87
C PRO A 353 -25.33 -12.00 -32.49
N SER A 354 -25.72 -12.95 -33.32
CA SER A 354 -26.78 -13.92 -32.99
C SER A 354 -26.40 -14.79 -31.80
N ASP A 355 -27.39 -15.31 -31.07
CA ASP A 355 -27.14 -16.15 -29.89
C ASP A 355 -26.36 -17.43 -30.23
N GLU A 356 -26.55 -17.98 -31.43
CA GLU A 356 -25.76 -19.11 -31.96
C GLU A 356 -24.28 -18.74 -32.10
N THR A 357 -24.00 -17.56 -32.65
CA THR A 357 -22.65 -17.02 -32.80
C THR A 357 -22.00 -16.80 -31.45
N VAL A 358 -22.74 -16.19 -30.51
CA VAL A 358 -22.27 -15.99 -29.13
C VAL A 358 -21.90 -17.32 -28.49
N ASN A 359 -22.76 -18.33 -28.58
CA ASN A 359 -22.49 -19.63 -27.98
C ASN A 359 -21.27 -20.32 -28.61
N LYS A 360 -21.11 -20.24 -29.94
CA LYS A 360 -19.94 -20.75 -30.65
C LYS A 360 -18.64 -20.11 -30.15
N TYR A 361 -18.56 -18.78 -30.14
CA TYR A 361 -17.35 -18.05 -29.71
C TYR A 361 -17.05 -18.25 -28.22
N MET A 362 -18.07 -18.23 -27.37
CA MET A 362 -17.90 -18.49 -25.94
C MET A 362 -17.44 -19.93 -25.68
N HIS A 363 -17.93 -20.92 -26.44
CA HIS A 363 -17.45 -22.29 -26.36
C HIS A 363 -15.97 -22.37 -26.80
N CYS A 364 -15.61 -21.80 -27.95
CA CYS A 364 -14.23 -21.80 -28.44
C CYS A 364 -13.27 -21.22 -27.38
N MET A 365 -13.57 -20.04 -26.85
CA MET A 365 -12.78 -19.42 -25.77
C MET A 365 -12.64 -20.31 -24.54
N ASN A 366 -13.75 -20.88 -24.04
CA ASN A 366 -13.73 -21.67 -22.81
C ASN A 366 -13.03 -23.03 -23.02
N SER A 367 -13.06 -23.57 -24.23
CA SER A 367 -12.41 -24.84 -24.57
C SER A 367 -10.89 -24.72 -24.77
N GLY A 368 -10.37 -23.51 -24.95
CA GLY A 368 -8.94 -23.27 -25.19
C GLY A 368 -8.42 -23.83 -26.52
N THR A 369 -9.32 -24.19 -27.44
CA THR A 369 -8.98 -24.85 -28.72
C THR A 369 -8.47 -23.87 -29.78
N GLU A 370 -8.85 -22.59 -29.68
CA GLU A 370 -8.33 -21.53 -30.55
C GLU A 370 -7.23 -20.73 -29.86
N ASN A 371 -6.17 -20.42 -30.61
CA ASN A 371 -5.14 -19.50 -30.15
C ASN A 371 -5.72 -18.07 -30.13
N SER A 372 -6.15 -17.61 -28.96
CA SER A 372 -6.74 -16.27 -28.75
C SER A 372 -5.72 -15.13 -28.84
N ARG A 373 -4.43 -15.43 -29.07
CA ARG A 373 -3.34 -14.45 -29.12
C ARG A 373 -3.41 -13.55 -30.33
N ILE A 374 -3.51 -12.25 -30.08
CA ILE A 374 -3.57 -11.20 -31.09
C ILE A 374 -2.18 -10.59 -31.22
N GLN A 375 -1.68 -10.52 -32.44
CA GLN A 375 -0.43 -9.84 -32.76
C GLN A 375 -0.72 -8.43 -33.26
N LEU A 376 -0.06 -7.47 -32.63
CA LEU A 376 -0.26 -6.05 -32.85
C LEU A 376 1.08 -5.42 -33.20
N ARG A 377 1.10 -4.67 -34.30
CA ARG A 377 2.25 -3.86 -34.69
C ARG A 377 2.11 -2.46 -34.10
N VAL A 378 3.17 -1.97 -33.47
CA VAL A 378 3.25 -0.56 -33.05
C VAL A 378 3.45 0.32 -34.29
N THR A 379 2.61 1.34 -34.45
CA THR A 379 2.59 2.19 -35.67
C THR A 379 3.06 3.61 -35.42
N SER A 380 2.77 4.17 -34.25
CA SER A 380 3.14 5.54 -33.91
C SER A 380 3.37 5.68 -32.42
N LEU A 381 4.18 6.67 -32.05
CA LEU A 381 4.53 7.02 -30.68
C LEU A 381 4.11 8.47 -30.44
N GLY A 382 3.35 8.71 -29.38
CA GLY A 382 2.89 10.02 -28.97
C GLY A 382 3.54 10.42 -27.65
N VAL A 383 4.07 11.64 -27.57
CA VAL A 383 4.67 12.20 -26.34
C VAL A 383 3.96 13.50 -26.00
N ALA A 384 3.39 13.56 -24.80
CA ALA A 384 2.76 14.77 -24.26
C ALA A 384 3.78 15.66 -23.52
N PRO A 385 3.52 16.98 -23.39
CA PRO A 385 4.44 17.91 -22.71
C PRO A 385 4.73 17.55 -21.25
N ASN A 386 3.83 16.83 -20.58
CA ASN A 386 3.98 16.35 -19.20
C ASN A 386 4.79 15.04 -19.10
N GLY A 387 5.38 14.55 -20.20
CA GLY A 387 6.15 13.30 -20.23
C GLY A 387 5.30 12.03 -20.34
N HIS A 388 3.97 12.17 -20.40
CA HIS A 388 3.06 11.04 -20.67
C HIS A 388 3.26 10.56 -22.10
N CYS A 389 3.47 9.25 -22.27
CA CYS A 389 3.74 8.65 -23.57
C CYS A 389 2.73 7.57 -23.89
N VAL A 390 2.34 7.51 -25.16
CA VAL A 390 1.39 6.55 -25.70
C VAL A 390 1.91 5.96 -27.00
N CYS A 391 1.41 4.80 -27.40
CA CYS A 391 1.57 4.35 -28.78
C CYS A 391 0.26 3.80 -29.35
N ASP A 392 0.09 4.02 -30.65
CA ASP A 392 -0.97 3.34 -31.39
C ASP A 392 -0.44 2.05 -31.98
N VAL A 393 -1.36 1.08 -32.04
CA VAL A 393 -1.09 -0.22 -32.61
C VAL A 393 -2.15 -0.61 -33.64
N ARG A 394 -1.78 -1.53 -34.53
CA ARG A 394 -2.70 -2.13 -35.50
C ARG A 394 -2.54 -3.65 -35.51
N PRO A 395 -3.59 -4.42 -35.84
CA PRO A 395 -3.44 -5.86 -36.07
C PRO A 395 -2.36 -6.12 -37.13
N GLU A 396 -1.48 -7.08 -36.87
CA GLU A 396 -0.48 -7.53 -37.85
C GLU A 396 -1.14 -8.28 -39.02
N PHE A 397 -2.22 -9.01 -38.73
CA PHE A 397 -3.00 -9.76 -39.71
C PHE A 397 -4.43 -9.24 -39.75
N GLU A 398 -4.89 -8.83 -40.93
CA GLU A 398 -6.26 -8.32 -41.15
C GLU A 398 -7.35 -9.36 -40.82
N THR A 399 -7.01 -10.65 -40.75
CA THR A 399 -7.94 -11.75 -40.47
C THR A 399 -8.32 -11.89 -39.00
N ARG A 400 -7.65 -11.18 -38.08
CA ARG A 400 -8.07 -11.08 -36.68
C ARG A 400 -8.72 -9.72 -36.48
N PHE A 401 -10.04 -9.70 -36.57
CA PHE A 401 -10.81 -8.50 -36.32
C PHE A 401 -10.62 -8.06 -34.86
N ILE A 402 -10.17 -6.82 -34.67
CA ILE A 402 -9.94 -6.21 -33.36
C ILE A 402 -10.99 -5.12 -33.18
N TYR A 403 -11.74 -5.18 -32.08
CA TYR A 403 -12.70 -4.15 -31.70
C TYR A 403 -12.13 -3.20 -30.64
N THR A 404 -12.50 -1.93 -30.76
CA THR A 404 -12.44 -0.94 -29.67
C THR A 404 -13.56 0.09 -29.84
N GLU A 405 -14.15 0.56 -28.74
CA GLU A 405 -15.09 1.69 -28.69
C GLU A 405 -14.39 3.05 -28.84
N PHE A 406 -13.06 3.06 -28.82
CA PHE A 406 -12.24 4.26 -28.88
C PHE A 406 -11.77 4.55 -30.31
N SER A 407 -11.30 5.77 -30.55
CA SER A 407 -10.83 6.22 -31.88
C SER A 407 -9.61 5.44 -32.38
N ALA A 408 -8.84 4.82 -31.49
CA ALA A 408 -7.63 4.07 -31.80
C ALA A 408 -7.41 2.90 -30.83
N LEU A 409 -6.64 1.90 -31.27
CA LEU A 409 -6.04 0.91 -30.39
C LEU A 409 -4.78 1.52 -29.78
N ARG A 410 -4.93 2.11 -28.60
CA ARG A 410 -3.87 2.88 -27.94
C ARG A 410 -3.38 2.21 -26.65
N ILE A 411 -2.07 2.28 -26.43
CA ILE A 411 -1.40 1.81 -25.22
C ILE A 411 -0.83 3.03 -24.50
N SER A 412 -1.17 3.19 -23.22
CA SER A 412 -0.44 4.09 -22.32
C SER A 412 0.91 3.45 -21.97
N LEU A 413 2.01 4.09 -22.36
CA LEU A 413 3.36 3.55 -22.21
C LEU A 413 4.00 3.97 -20.89
N THR A 414 3.93 5.26 -20.55
CA THR A 414 4.42 5.80 -19.28
C THR A 414 3.28 6.46 -18.53
N ALA A 415 3.40 6.58 -17.21
CA ALA A 415 2.55 7.46 -16.40
C ALA A 415 3.42 8.16 -15.34
N PRO A 416 3.14 9.44 -15.02
CA PRO A 416 3.80 10.11 -13.90
C PRO A 416 3.57 9.32 -12.60
N ASN A 417 4.52 9.35 -11.67
CA ASN A 417 4.48 8.56 -10.43
C ASN A 417 3.25 8.77 -9.51
N ASN A 418 2.31 9.67 -9.85
CA ASN A 418 1.12 9.98 -9.05
C ASN A 418 -0.22 10.08 -9.83
N GLU A 419 -0.28 9.77 -11.13
CA GLU A 419 -1.51 9.92 -11.91
C GLU A 419 -1.97 8.63 -12.60
N THR A 420 -3.25 8.29 -12.44
CA THR A 420 -3.91 7.22 -13.19
C THR A 420 -4.56 7.77 -14.46
N ILE A 421 -3.74 8.23 -15.42
CA ILE A 421 -4.22 8.75 -16.72
C ILE A 421 -4.73 7.61 -17.63
N ASP A 422 -4.38 6.36 -17.33
CA ASP A 422 -4.55 5.18 -18.20
C ASP A 422 -5.98 4.85 -18.66
N THR A 423 -7.02 5.53 -18.18
CA THR A 423 -8.40 5.30 -18.60
C THR A 423 -9.24 6.56 -18.87
N GLY A 424 -8.61 7.73 -18.91
CA GLY A 424 -9.32 8.98 -19.21
C GLY A 424 -9.65 9.14 -20.70
N PRO A 425 -10.70 9.90 -21.07
CA PRO A 425 -10.97 10.27 -22.46
C PRO A 425 -9.80 11.05 -23.09
N GLU A 426 -8.99 11.74 -22.27
CA GLU A 426 -7.78 12.46 -22.66
C GLU A 426 -6.72 11.56 -23.31
N LEU A 427 -6.69 10.27 -23.00
CA LEU A 427 -5.79 9.29 -23.64
C LEU A 427 -5.96 9.28 -25.16
N TYR A 428 -7.18 9.53 -25.64
CA TYR A 428 -7.57 9.46 -27.04
C TYR A 428 -7.69 10.84 -27.70
N ASN A 429 -7.25 11.91 -27.04
CA ASN A 429 -7.16 13.24 -27.63
C ASN A 429 -5.80 13.41 -28.32
N ASP A 430 -5.78 13.30 -29.65
CA ASP A 430 -4.54 13.32 -30.44
C ASP A 430 -3.79 14.66 -30.36
N GLU A 431 -4.47 15.77 -30.06
CA GLU A 431 -3.88 17.11 -29.95
C GLU A 431 -2.96 17.25 -28.73
N LEU A 432 -3.07 16.36 -27.73
CA LEU A 432 -2.23 16.38 -26.53
C LEU A 432 -0.83 15.82 -26.76
N TYR A 433 -0.58 15.17 -27.90
CA TYR A 433 0.64 14.41 -28.15
C TYR A 433 1.35 14.90 -29.42
N ALA A 434 2.67 15.02 -29.32
CA ALA A 434 3.54 15.09 -30.48
C ALA A 434 3.78 13.66 -31.01
N TRP A 435 3.37 13.40 -32.26
CA TRP A 435 3.39 12.06 -32.85
C TRP A 435 4.60 11.83 -33.75
N GLU A 436 5.22 10.66 -33.61
CA GLU A 436 6.27 10.13 -34.48
C GLU A 436 5.84 8.77 -35.05
N ALA A 437 6.01 8.57 -36.35
CA ALA A 437 5.71 7.30 -37.01
C ALA A 437 6.82 6.26 -36.76
N VAL A 438 6.44 5.02 -36.47
CA VAL A 438 7.38 3.92 -36.23
C VAL A 438 7.54 3.11 -37.53
N GLU A 439 8.28 3.66 -38.49
CA GLU A 439 8.36 3.07 -39.85
C GLU A 439 9.41 1.95 -39.99
N ASN A 440 10.52 2.02 -39.25
CA ASN A 440 11.66 1.10 -39.41
C ASN A 440 11.72 -0.02 -38.36
N ASP A 441 11.12 0.18 -37.19
CA ASP A 441 11.10 -0.81 -36.11
C ASP A 441 9.81 -1.63 -36.21
N LYS A 442 9.89 -2.85 -36.78
CA LYS A 442 8.77 -3.82 -36.78
C LYS A 442 8.53 -4.36 -35.36
N LEU A 443 8.14 -3.51 -34.43
CA LEU A 443 7.82 -3.92 -33.07
C LEU A 443 6.44 -4.58 -33.06
N ILE A 444 6.46 -5.90 -32.93
CA ILE A 444 5.26 -6.73 -32.77
C ILE A 444 5.11 -7.11 -31.30
N ILE A 445 3.92 -6.86 -30.77
CA ILE A 445 3.50 -7.23 -29.43
C ILE A 445 2.35 -8.23 -29.51
N ASP A 446 2.33 -9.14 -28.55
CA ASP A 446 1.29 -10.13 -28.37
C ASP A 446 0.39 -9.70 -27.20
N ALA A 447 -0.92 -9.76 -27.44
CA ALA A 447 -1.94 -9.53 -26.43
C ALA A 447 -3.02 -10.61 -26.47
N ASP A 448 -3.63 -10.89 -25.33
CA ASP A 448 -4.72 -11.85 -25.19
C ASP A 448 -6.00 -11.09 -24.78
N PHE A 449 -7.15 -11.44 -25.35
CA PHE A 449 -8.43 -10.84 -24.92
C PHE A 449 -8.70 -11.18 -23.44
N GLY A 450 -9.07 -10.16 -22.66
CA GLY A 450 -9.38 -10.34 -21.25
C GLY A 450 -10.21 -9.19 -20.67
N TYR A 451 -10.22 -9.13 -19.34
CA TYR A 451 -10.97 -8.11 -18.60
C TYR A 451 -10.04 -7.41 -17.63
N ARG A 452 -10.19 -6.10 -17.52
CA ARG A 452 -9.71 -5.38 -16.35
C ARG A 452 -10.67 -5.67 -15.20
N PHE A 453 -10.15 -6.10 -14.07
CA PHE A 453 -10.97 -6.34 -12.88
C PHE A 453 -10.29 -5.77 -11.63
N VAL A 454 -11.12 -5.58 -10.60
CA VAL A 454 -10.68 -5.33 -9.22
C VAL A 454 -11.37 -6.31 -8.29
N LEU A 455 -10.76 -6.56 -7.14
CA LEU A 455 -11.35 -7.34 -6.07
C LEU A 455 -12.34 -6.47 -5.28
N THR A 456 -13.50 -7.04 -4.97
CA THR A 456 -14.51 -6.39 -4.12
C THR A 456 -15.08 -7.36 -3.10
N GLY A 457 -15.56 -6.86 -1.97
CA GLY A 457 -16.33 -7.65 -1.01
C GLY A 457 -17.80 -7.72 -1.40
N VAL A 458 -18.44 -8.87 -1.15
CA VAL A 458 -19.90 -9.04 -1.22
C VAL A 458 -20.42 -9.75 0.03
N MET A 459 -21.53 -9.28 0.59
CA MET A 459 -22.18 -9.96 1.71
C MET A 459 -22.90 -11.22 1.24
N ALA A 460 -22.93 -12.25 2.08
CA ALA A 460 -23.76 -13.42 1.87
C ALA A 460 -25.23 -12.99 1.80
N LYS A 461 -25.95 -13.43 0.75
CA LYS A 461 -27.41 -13.23 0.70
C LYS A 461 -28.02 -13.93 1.92
N LYS A 462 -28.77 -13.19 2.74
CA LYS A 462 -29.60 -13.80 3.79
C LYS A 462 -30.48 -14.84 3.11
N THR A 463 -30.38 -16.10 3.51
CA THR A 463 -31.28 -17.16 3.05
C THR A 463 -32.71 -16.68 3.29
N LYS A 464 -33.49 -16.51 2.21
CA LYS A 464 -34.93 -16.23 2.35
C LYS A 464 -35.48 -17.37 3.20
N LYS A 465 -35.97 -17.06 4.42
CA LYS A 465 -36.66 -18.06 5.26
C LYS A 465 -37.67 -18.77 4.37
N LEU A 466 -37.53 -20.10 4.21
CA LEU A 466 -38.58 -20.88 3.57
C LEU A 466 -39.88 -20.52 4.29
N ARG A 467 -40.82 -19.91 3.57
CA ARG A 467 -42.19 -19.78 4.06
C ARG A 467 -42.64 -21.20 4.36
N LYS A 468 -42.81 -21.52 5.65
CA LYS A 468 -43.51 -22.74 6.06
C LYS A 468 -44.81 -22.76 5.28
N ILE A 469 -44.93 -23.69 4.35
CA ILE A 469 -46.20 -24.03 3.72
C ILE A 469 -47.07 -24.50 4.89
N ARG A 470 -48.06 -23.68 5.25
CA ARG A 470 -49.14 -24.13 6.13
C ARG A 470 -49.97 -25.07 5.28
N ASN A 471 -49.87 -26.37 5.57
CA ASN A 471 -50.89 -27.33 5.18
C ASN A 471 -52.12 -27.14 6.06
#